data_AF-A0A975J327-F1
#
_entry.id   AF-A0A975J327-F1
#
_cell.length_a   1.000
_cell.length_b   1.000
_cell.length_c   1.000
_cell.angle_alpha   90.00
_cell.angle_beta   90.00
_cell.angle_gamma   90.00
#
_symmetry.space_group_name_H-M   'P 1'
#
loop_
_entity.id
_entity.type
_entity.pdbx_description
1 polymer ?
#
loop_
_entity_poly.entity_id
_entity_poly.type
_entity_poly.pdbx_seq_one_letter_code
_entity_poly.pdbx_strand_id
1 'polypeptide(L)'
;MMSTPAYDFRHWDGRPPKVSCLCPTYGRPHLIGEAIGSFLRQDYPGEKELIVLNDHPEMPLSGEWPGVTLVNLTERCGSLGGKRNQLAALATGDVFLPWDDDDICLPHRISVTIARMRNRHYFKPTDLWWWTGHGAEFHQGAMAHAMAGYSRTLFDACGGYPLIDAGEDQGFDHCVKRLGLWDSAALDRDEAFYIYRMNHVRTYHVSGYGYGRGWDECAAHVAETVQPGMKAITAEWSLPYDRIIAAHIAEERAPLTPRPGEPLLSVCVSVKNRSRVPHAGGSLDLFPRCVASLARVAETLGPIELVVADFGSDDHPLGQWIGEAGRGLHIRLIHADGPFSRGRGLNLAASHASSESLFLCDADLLVTPAAIEEGLRALAKGAASFPVIRHLAADGSMAAAGVDGYGIAFVTRGLFRAAGGVPEFHSWGGEDNLFHQRVSSLAPVRREATDAILHQWHPEEVRDCYYMNRRRSDYEQSARDPNAPLDIPAAVSALPETTRVLHAVHPHWSGFIHLLRDGRFLRAGHDGGMYEECGTGLTLKWDHWPPETFQRANDAAPFTVREIRLW
;
A
#
# COMPACT_ATOMS: atom_id res chain seq x y z
N MET A 1 3.35 -26.00 -6.24
CA MET A 1 1.93 -26.32 -5.95
C MET A 1 1.68 -25.95 -4.51
N MET A 2 1.13 -24.75 -4.25
CA MET A 2 0.59 -24.43 -2.93
C MET A 2 -0.61 -25.37 -2.70
N SER A 3 -0.72 -26.00 -1.54
CA SER A 3 -1.89 -26.82 -1.22
C SER A 3 -3.13 -25.94 -1.29
N THR A 4 -4.11 -26.31 -2.11
CA THR A 4 -5.42 -25.64 -2.10
C THR A 4 -5.95 -25.62 -0.67
N PRO A 5 -6.33 -24.46 -0.11
CA PRO A 5 -6.93 -24.41 1.21
C PRO A 5 -8.12 -25.37 1.25
N ALA A 6 -8.20 -26.22 2.28
CA ALA A 6 -9.36 -27.07 2.47
C ALA A 6 -10.54 -26.19 2.93
N TYR A 7 -11.36 -25.72 1.99
CA TYR A 7 -12.55 -24.95 2.29
C TYR A 7 -13.61 -25.80 3.01
N ASP A 8 -14.20 -25.25 4.07
CA ASP A 8 -15.24 -25.94 4.86
C ASP A 8 -16.65 -25.58 4.39
N PHE A 9 -17.29 -26.54 3.72
CA PHE A 9 -18.66 -26.43 3.20
C PHE A 9 -19.70 -27.17 4.05
N ARG A 10 -19.38 -27.63 5.27
CA ARG A 10 -20.31 -28.45 6.08
C ARG A 10 -21.61 -27.75 6.42
N HIS A 11 -21.60 -26.42 6.48
CA HIS A 11 -22.80 -25.63 6.66
C HIS A 11 -23.73 -25.64 5.45
N TRP A 12 -23.42 -26.32 4.35
CA TRP A 12 -24.33 -26.55 3.20
C TRP A 12 -24.89 -27.98 3.19
N ASP A 13 -25.31 -28.48 4.34
CA ASP A 13 -25.93 -29.81 4.48
C ASP A 13 -25.03 -30.95 3.94
N GLY A 14 -23.71 -30.78 4.09
CA GLY A 14 -22.70 -31.77 3.73
C GLY A 14 -22.30 -31.80 2.24
N ARG A 15 -22.86 -30.94 1.39
CA ARG A 15 -22.45 -30.82 -0.03
C ARG A 15 -22.43 -29.36 -0.50
N PRO A 16 -21.45 -28.94 -1.32
CA PRO A 16 -21.46 -27.58 -1.87
C PRO A 16 -22.67 -27.35 -2.79
N PRO A 17 -23.34 -26.18 -2.74
CA PRO A 17 -24.49 -25.86 -3.60
C PRO A 17 -24.11 -25.71 -5.07
N LYS A 18 -25.06 -25.82 -5.99
CA LYS A 18 -24.80 -25.46 -7.40
C LYS A 18 -24.70 -23.94 -7.53
N VAL A 19 -23.68 -23.47 -8.24
CA VAL A 19 -23.39 -22.04 -8.41
C VAL A 19 -23.59 -21.59 -9.86
N SER A 20 -24.30 -20.49 -10.06
CA SER A 20 -24.40 -19.81 -11.37
C SER A 20 -23.70 -18.45 -11.33
N CYS A 21 -22.66 -18.31 -12.13
CA CYS A 21 -21.98 -17.04 -12.38
C CYS A 21 -22.74 -16.26 -13.46
N LEU A 22 -23.08 -15.00 -13.18
CA LEU A 22 -23.97 -14.18 -14.01
C LEU A 22 -23.18 -13.06 -14.67
N CYS A 23 -22.84 -13.22 -15.95
CA CYS A 23 -21.95 -12.33 -16.68
C CYS A 23 -22.67 -11.47 -17.72
N PRO A 24 -23.02 -10.21 -17.39
CA PRO A 24 -23.51 -9.27 -18.39
C PRO A 24 -22.34 -8.76 -19.23
N THR A 25 -22.47 -8.76 -20.57
CA THR A 25 -21.46 -8.14 -21.45
C THR A 25 -22.09 -7.31 -22.56
N TYR A 26 -21.48 -6.18 -22.87
CA TYR A 26 -21.89 -5.27 -23.94
C TYR A 26 -20.60 -4.71 -24.55
N GLY A 27 -20.42 -4.75 -25.86
CA GLY A 27 -19.31 -4.07 -26.55
C GLY A 27 -17.86 -4.35 -26.10
N ARG A 28 -17.58 -5.41 -25.32
CA ARG A 28 -16.25 -5.67 -24.71
C ARG A 28 -15.64 -7.01 -25.13
N PRO A 29 -15.53 -7.32 -26.43
CA PRO A 29 -15.01 -8.62 -26.87
C PRO A 29 -13.55 -8.85 -26.47
N HIS A 30 -12.81 -7.78 -26.18
CA HIS A 30 -11.42 -7.83 -25.75
C HIS A 30 -11.24 -8.16 -24.26
N LEU A 31 -12.29 -8.09 -23.44
CA LEU A 31 -12.23 -8.38 -21.99
C LEU A 31 -12.96 -9.66 -21.60
N ILE A 32 -14.06 -9.98 -22.28
CA ILE A 32 -14.92 -11.13 -21.94
C ILE A 32 -14.16 -12.47 -21.94
N GLY A 33 -13.14 -12.61 -22.79
CA GLY A 33 -12.25 -13.78 -22.78
C GLY A 33 -11.58 -14.02 -21.44
N GLU A 34 -11.18 -12.95 -20.74
CA GLU A 34 -10.53 -13.05 -19.43
C GLU A 34 -11.54 -13.36 -18.31
N ALA A 35 -12.77 -12.86 -18.42
CA ALA A 35 -13.85 -13.20 -17.50
C ALA A 35 -14.23 -14.69 -17.63
N ILE A 36 -14.35 -15.21 -18.85
CA ILE A 36 -14.57 -16.66 -19.09
C ILE A 36 -13.35 -17.46 -18.62
N GLY A 37 -12.13 -17.00 -18.93
CA GLY A 37 -10.89 -17.62 -18.48
C GLY A 37 -10.79 -17.70 -16.96
N SER A 38 -11.28 -16.69 -16.24
CA SER A 38 -11.39 -16.65 -14.78
C SER A 38 -12.35 -17.72 -14.25
N PHE A 39 -13.49 -17.95 -14.92
CA PHE A 39 -14.46 -18.98 -14.53
C PHE A 39 -13.91 -20.40 -14.73
N LEU A 40 -13.22 -20.63 -15.85
CA LEU A 40 -12.65 -21.94 -16.17
C LEU A 40 -11.57 -22.37 -15.17
N ARG A 41 -10.92 -21.41 -14.50
CA ARG A 41 -9.86 -21.64 -13.50
C ARG A 41 -10.38 -21.87 -12.07
N GLN A 42 -11.70 -21.82 -11.84
CA GLN A 42 -12.23 -21.92 -10.48
C GLN A 42 -11.96 -23.28 -9.83
N ASP A 43 -11.48 -23.28 -8.58
CA ASP A 43 -11.12 -24.48 -7.79
C ASP A 43 -12.30 -25.11 -7.03
N TYR A 44 -13.51 -24.62 -7.29
CA TYR A 44 -14.72 -25.03 -6.60
C TYR A 44 -15.08 -26.49 -6.86
N PRO A 45 -15.26 -27.32 -5.82
CA PRO A 45 -15.55 -28.74 -5.98
C PRO A 45 -17.02 -29.06 -6.32
N GLY A 46 -17.93 -28.09 -6.15
CA GLY A 46 -19.34 -28.27 -6.49
C GLY A 46 -19.65 -27.99 -7.96
N GLU A 47 -20.90 -28.22 -8.36
CA GLU A 47 -21.38 -27.86 -9.70
C GLU A 47 -21.35 -26.35 -9.90
N LYS A 48 -20.81 -25.91 -11.04
CA LYS A 48 -20.75 -24.49 -11.43
C LYS A 48 -21.09 -24.29 -12.89
N GLU A 49 -21.76 -23.19 -13.20
CA GLU A 49 -22.02 -22.73 -14.56
C GLU A 49 -21.75 -21.23 -14.68
N LEU A 50 -21.43 -20.77 -15.88
CA LEU A 50 -21.34 -19.36 -16.23
C LEU A 50 -22.33 -19.06 -17.34
N ILE A 51 -23.15 -18.03 -17.16
CA ILE A 51 -24.03 -17.53 -18.20
C ILE A 51 -23.50 -16.19 -18.65
N VAL A 52 -23.10 -16.10 -19.91
CA VAL A 52 -22.70 -14.86 -20.56
C VAL A 52 -23.87 -14.35 -21.37
N LEU A 53 -24.41 -13.18 -21.01
CA LEU A 53 -25.50 -12.53 -21.71
C LEU A 53 -24.95 -11.31 -22.47
N ASN A 54 -24.75 -11.48 -23.78
CA ASN A 54 -24.39 -10.42 -24.69
C ASN A 54 -25.66 -9.75 -25.24
N ASP A 55 -25.83 -8.46 -25.00
CA ASP A 55 -26.97 -7.67 -25.49
C ASP A 55 -26.55 -6.62 -26.53
N HIS A 56 -25.43 -6.84 -27.22
CA HIS A 56 -25.04 -6.07 -28.40
C HIS A 56 -25.42 -6.80 -29.70
N PRO A 57 -26.56 -6.47 -30.34
CA PRO A 57 -27.08 -7.26 -31.46
C PRO A 57 -26.20 -7.23 -32.72
N GLU A 58 -25.50 -6.12 -32.96
CA GLU A 58 -24.59 -5.98 -34.11
C GLU A 58 -23.21 -6.62 -33.88
N MET A 59 -22.91 -7.11 -32.68
CA MET A 59 -21.64 -7.73 -32.34
C MET A 59 -21.88 -9.05 -31.56
N PRO A 60 -22.41 -10.08 -32.22
CA PRO A 60 -22.58 -11.39 -31.59
C PRO A 60 -21.22 -11.99 -31.23
N LEU A 61 -21.14 -12.64 -30.08
CA LEU A 61 -19.96 -13.38 -29.65
C LEU A 61 -20.09 -14.85 -30.08
N SER A 62 -18.96 -15.53 -30.31
CA SER A 62 -18.93 -16.97 -30.59
C SER A 62 -17.79 -17.68 -29.86
N GLY A 63 -18.04 -18.94 -29.49
CA GLY A 63 -17.11 -19.82 -28.80
C GLY A 63 -17.86 -20.87 -27.97
N GLU A 64 -17.14 -21.92 -27.58
CA GLU A 64 -17.66 -23.01 -26.75
C GLU A 64 -16.67 -23.30 -25.63
N TRP A 65 -17.16 -23.37 -24.39
CA TRP A 65 -16.32 -23.62 -23.21
C TRP A 65 -17.07 -24.49 -22.19
N PRO A 66 -16.38 -25.37 -21.44
CA PRO A 66 -17.02 -26.23 -20.46
C PRO A 66 -17.78 -25.45 -19.39
N GLY A 67 -19.06 -25.79 -19.20
CA GLY A 67 -19.91 -25.16 -18.18
C GLY A 67 -20.28 -23.70 -18.47
N VAL A 68 -20.07 -23.20 -19.70
CA VAL A 68 -20.40 -21.83 -20.10
C VAL A 68 -21.56 -21.85 -21.10
N THR A 69 -22.59 -21.05 -20.83
CA THR A 69 -23.68 -20.79 -21.77
C THR A 69 -23.58 -19.35 -22.26
N LEU A 70 -23.36 -19.19 -23.56
CA LEU A 70 -23.33 -17.89 -24.22
C LEU A 70 -24.69 -17.62 -24.89
N VAL A 71 -25.32 -16.51 -24.51
CA VAL A 71 -26.58 -16.05 -25.08
C VAL A 71 -26.36 -14.69 -25.74
N ASN A 72 -26.57 -14.63 -27.05
CA ASN A 72 -26.58 -13.37 -27.81
C ASN A 72 -28.04 -12.94 -27.99
N LEU A 73 -28.39 -11.78 -27.44
CA LEU A 73 -29.70 -11.17 -27.66
C LEU A 73 -29.73 -10.40 -28.99
N THR A 74 -30.91 -10.37 -29.59
CA THR A 74 -31.19 -9.59 -30.80
C THR A 74 -31.54 -8.13 -30.51
N GLU A 75 -31.63 -7.76 -29.23
CA GLU A 75 -31.90 -6.41 -28.77
C GLU A 75 -31.16 -6.12 -27.46
N ARG A 76 -30.88 -4.83 -27.21
CA ARG A 76 -30.25 -4.38 -25.97
C ARG A 76 -31.25 -4.40 -24.82
N CYS A 77 -30.82 -4.80 -23.63
CA CYS A 77 -31.69 -4.72 -22.45
C CYS A 77 -32.02 -3.25 -22.10
N GLY A 78 -33.20 -3.02 -21.52
CA GLY A 78 -33.65 -1.67 -21.12
C GLY A 78 -32.92 -1.09 -19.90
N SER A 79 -32.19 -1.91 -19.14
CA SER A 79 -31.34 -1.49 -18.00
C SER A 79 -30.37 -2.60 -17.61
N LEU A 80 -29.32 -2.25 -16.85
CA LEU A 80 -28.41 -3.24 -16.27
C LEU A 80 -29.14 -4.18 -15.28
N GLY A 81 -30.05 -3.65 -14.47
CA GLY A 81 -30.88 -4.45 -13.57
C GLY A 81 -31.76 -5.46 -14.32
N GLY A 82 -32.39 -5.03 -15.41
CA GLY A 82 -33.15 -5.92 -16.30
C GLY A 82 -32.30 -7.03 -16.90
N LYS A 83 -31.07 -6.70 -17.33
CA LYS A 83 -30.11 -7.66 -17.85
C LYS A 83 -29.66 -8.68 -16.79
N ARG A 84 -29.36 -8.22 -15.56
CA ARG A 84 -29.04 -9.09 -14.43
C ARG A 84 -30.21 -10.02 -14.06
N ASN A 85 -31.45 -9.54 -14.16
CA ASN A 85 -32.64 -10.36 -13.96
C ASN A 85 -32.80 -11.45 -15.04
N GLN A 86 -32.55 -11.12 -16.30
CA GLN A 86 -32.57 -12.12 -17.39
C GLN A 86 -31.49 -13.19 -17.19
N LEU A 87 -30.28 -12.80 -16.78
CA LEU A 87 -29.23 -13.74 -16.39
C LEU A 87 -29.68 -14.70 -15.27
N ALA A 88 -30.31 -14.18 -14.22
CA ALA A 88 -30.83 -14.99 -13.11
C ALA A 88 -31.97 -15.93 -13.54
N ALA A 89 -32.78 -15.52 -14.52
CA ALA A 89 -33.85 -16.36 -15.08
C ALA A 89 -33.31 -17.53 -15.91
N LEU A 90 -32.16 -17.35 -16.58
CA LEU A 90 -31.47 -18.41 -17.33
C LEU A 90 -30.69 -19.38 -16.42
N ALA A 91 -30.34 -18.94 -15.21
CA ALA A 91 -29.55 -19.70 -14.26
C ALA A 91 -30.29 -20.90 -13.67
N THR A 92 -29.56 -21.98 -13.40
CA THR A 92 -30.07 -23.23 -12.81
C THR A 92 -29.51 -23.54 -11.43
N GLY A 93 -28.53 -22.76 -10.95
CA GLY A 93 -27.91 -22.94 -9.63
C GLY A 93 -28.75 -22.41 -8.47
N ASP A 94 -28.37 -22.83 -7.26
CA ASP A 94 -28.98 -22.43 -5.99
C ASP A 94 -28.41 -21.09 -5.48
N VAL A 95 -27.18 -20.79 -5.88
CA VAL A 95 -26.44 -19.57 -5.51
C VAL A 95 -26.00 -18.83 -6.77
N PHE A 96 -26.17 -17.52 -6.75
CA PHE A 96 -25.78 -16.59 -7.79
C PHE A 96 -24.52 -15.81 -7.41
N LEU A 97 -23.64 -15.66 -8.38
CA LEU A 97 -22.42 -14.86 -8.30
C LEU A 97 -22.39 -13.87 -9.47
N PRO A 98 -22.59 -12.56 -9.25
CA PRO A 98 -22.31 -11.53 -10.24
C PRO A 98 -20.92 -11.69 -10.86
N TRP A 99 -20.78 -11.59 -12.17
CA TRP A 99 -19.51 -11.87 -12.85
C TRP A 99 -19.27 -10.82 -13.93
N ASP A 100 -18.78 -9.65 -13.52
CA ASP A 100 -18.58 -8.55 -14.47
C ASP A 100 -17.48 -8.91 -15.50
N ASP A 101 -17.64 -8.48 -16.74
CA ASP A 101 -16.83 -8.92 -17.90
C ASP A 101 -15.48 -8.19 -18.04
N ASP A 102 -15.26 -7.16 -17.23
CA ASP A 102 -14.13 -6.23 -17.26
C ASP A 102 -13.15 -6.40 -16.10
N ASP A 103 -13.40 -7.34 -15.18
CA ASP A 103 -12.55 -7.62 -14.01
C ASP A 103 -12.05 -9.07 -13.97
N ILE A 104 -11.10 -9.36 -13.06
CA ILE A 104 -10.52 -10.71 -12.92
C ILE A 104 -10.98 -11.34 -11.61
N CYS A 105 -11.44 -12.59 -11.71
CA CYS A 105 -11.75 -13.43 -10.57
C CYS A 105 -10.68 -14.53 -10.43
N LEU A 106 -9.94 -14.52 -9.33
CA LEU A 106 -8.92 -15.53 -9.01
C LEU A 106 -9.55 -16.92 -8.78
N PRO A 107 -8.76 -18.01 -8.90
CA PRO A 107 -9.26 -19.39 -8.89
C PRO A 107 -10.13 -19.77 -7.69
N HIS A 108 -9.89 -19.16 -6.53
CA HIS A 108 -10.57 -19.47 -5.28
C HIS A 108 -11.86 -18.67 -5.04
N ARG A 109 -12.28 -17.80 -5.96
CA ARG A 109 -13.46 -16.92 -5.78
C ARG A 109 -14.69 -17.67 -5.31
N ILE A 110 -15.14 -18.68 -6.07
CA ILE A 110 -16.38 -19.38 -5.76
C ILE A 110 -16.25 -20.09 -4.40
N SER A 111 -15.12 -20.77 -4.17
CA SER A 111 -14.87 -21.51 -2.94
C SER A 111 -14.88 -20.62 -1.71
N VAL A 112 -14.20 -19.48 -1.74
CA VAL A 112 -14.20 -18.50 -0.62
C VAL A 112 -15.62 -18.00 -0.36
N THR A 113 -16.34 -17.56 -1.40
CA THR A 113 -17.70 -17.02 -1.21
C THR A 113 -18.65 -18.06 -0.60
N ILE A 114 -18.65 -19.30 -1.11
CA ILE A 114 -19.53 -20.35 -0.59
C ILE A 114 -19.13 -20.78 0.82
N ALA A 115 -17.83 -20.86 1.11
CA ALA A 115 -17.33 -21.18 2.45
C ALA A 115 -17.68 -20.09 3.48
N ARG A 116 -17.61 -18.81 3.08
CA ARG A 116 -17.88 -17.66 3.93
C ARG A 116 -19.36 -17.32 4.07
N MET A 117 -20.22 -17.70 3.11
CA MET A 117 -21.67 -17.47 3.15
C MET A 117 -22.37 -18.39 4.16
N ARG A 118 -22.15 -18.15 5.47
CA ARG A 118 -22.62 -19.00 6.57
C ARG A 118 -24.13 -18.93 6.77
N ASN A 119 -24.73 -17.77 6.53
CA ASN A 119 -26.18 -17.60 6.56
C ASN A 119 -26.90 -18.26 5.36
N ARG A 120 -26.15 -18.83 4.40
CA ARG A 120 -26.64 -19.44 3.16
C ARG A 120 -27.44 -18.50 2.23
N HIS A 121 -27.49 -17.20 2.53
CA HIS A 121 -28.32 -16.23 1.83
C HIS A 121 -27.52 -15.18 1.09
N TYR A 122 -26.53 -14.57 1.73
CA TYR A 122 -25.74 -13.47 1.17
C TYR A 122 -24.34 -13.45 1.78
N PHE A 123 -23.34 -13.11 0.99
CA PHE A 123 -22.01 -12.73 1.46
C PHE A 123 -21.37 -11.74 0.49
N LYS A 124 -20.79 -10.65 0.99
CA LYS A 124 -20.01 -9.70 0.19
C LYS A 124 -18.75 -9.28 0.97
N PRO A 125 -17.54 -9.61 0.51
CA PRO A 125 -16.33 -9.21 1.21
C PRO A 125 -16.08 -7.70 1.08
N THR A 126 -15.27 -7.16 1.99
CA THR A 126 -14.93 -5.73 2.04
C THR A 126 -13.57 -5.39 1.42
N ASP A 127 -12.84 -6.35 0.87
CA ASP A 127 -11.47 -6.13 0.40
C ASP A 127 -11.24 -6.73 -0.98
N LEU A 128 -10.46 -6.03 -1.80
CA LEU A 128 -10.16 -6.42 -3.18
C LEU A 128 -8.72 -6.04 -3.55
N TRP A 129 -8.26 -6.59 -4.67
CA TRP A 129 -7.03 -6.16 -5.34
C TRP A 129 -7.38 -5.09 -6.38
N TRP A 130 -6.73 -3.94 -6.32
CA TRP A 130 -6.85 -2.88 -7.31
C TRP A 130 -5.73 -3.01 -8.32
N TRP A 131 -6.05 -3.15 -9.61
CA TRP A 131 -5.05 -3.25 -10.67
C TRP A 131 -4.43 -1.88 -10.95
N THR A 132 -3.10 -1.81 -11.02
CA THR A 132 -2.34 -0.56 -11.26
C THR A 132 -1.76 -0.46 -12.67
N GLY A 133 -2.09 -1.41 -13.55
CA GLY A 133 -1.53 -1.51 -14.90
C GLY A 133 -0.24 -2.33 -14.98
N HIS A 134 0.54 -2.38 -13.89
CA HIS A 134 1.82 -3.10 -13.80
C HIS A 134 1.87 -4.10 -12.63
N GLY A 135 0.83 -4.15 -11.82
CA GLY A 135 0.70 -5.00 -10.64
C GLY A 135 -0.67 -4.78 -10.00
N ALA A 136 -0.78 -5.11 -8.71
CA ALA A 136 -1.98 -4.85 -7.94
C ALA A 136 -1.66 -4.31 -6.54
N GLU A 137 -2.59 -3.56 -5.99
CA GLU A 137 -2.58 -3.08 -4.62
C GLU A 137 -3.73 -3.71 -3.85
N PHE A 138 -3.52 -4.06 -2.59
CA PHE A 138 -4.61 -4.55 -1.74
C PHE A 138 -5.34 -3.38 -1.11
N HIS A 139 -6.65 -3.32 -1.29
CA HIS A 139 -7.50 -2.25 -0.79
C HIS A 139 -8.51 -2.81 0.21
N GLN A 140 -8.48 -2.26 1.43
CA GLN A 140 -9.41 -2.62 2.49
C GLN A 140 -10.62 -1.68 2.52
N GLY A 141 -11.79 -2.22 2.85
CA GLY A 141 -13.04 -1.44 2.85
C GLY A 141 -13.54 -1.04 1.45
N ALA A 142 -13.00 -1.64 0.39
CA ALA A 142 -13.41 -1.44 -0.99
C ALA A 142 -14.37 -2.55 -1.44
N MET A 143 -15.62 -2.19 -1.72
CA MET A 143 -16.67 -3.14 -2.12
C MET A 143 -17.10 -2.90 -3.56
N ALA A 144 -17.06 -3.95 -4.38
CA ALA A 144 -17.68 -4.00 -5.70
C ALA A 144 -18.85 -4.99 -5.70
N HIS A 145 -19.88 -4.72 -6.50
CA HIS A 145 -21.04 -5.61 -6.57
C HIS A 145 -20.70 -7.03 -7.06
N ALA A 146 -19.78 -7.12 -8.02
CA ALA A 146 -19.23 -8.35 -8.54
C ALA A 146 -18.62 -9.29 -7.47
N MET A 147 -18.29 -8.78 -6.29
CA MET A 147 -17.71 -9.58 -5.21
C MET A 147 -18.77 -10.37 -4.42
N ALA A 148 -20.05 -10.05 -4.56
CA ALA A 148 -21.12 -10.68 -3.79
C ALA A 148 -21.38 -12.14 -4.23
N GLY A 149 -21.99 -12.91 -3.33
CA GLY A 149 -22.76 -14.10 -3.64
C GLY A 149 -24.07 -14.11 -2.88
N TYR A 150 -25.13 -14.62 -3.50
CA TYR A 150 -26.45 -14.65 -2.89
C TYR A 150 -27.29 -15.83 -3.38
N SER A 151 -28.11 -16.39 -2.49
CA SER A 151 -29.03 -17.47 -2.81
C SER A 151 -30.13 -17.03 -3.78
N ARG A 152 -30.60 -17.95 -4.62
CA ARG A 152 -31.81 -17.76 -5.44
C ARG A 152 -33.01 -17.36 -4.58
N THR A 153 -33.20 -18.02 -3.44
CA THR A 153 -34.29 -17.69 -2.51
C THR A 153 -34.26 -16.25 -2.01
N LEU A 154 -33.06 -15.70 -1.76
CA LEU A 154 -32.91 -14.28 -1.40
C LEU A 154 -33.22 -13.38 -2.60
N PHE A 155 -32.72 -13.74 -3.78
CA PHE A 155 -32.98 -12.99 -5.00
C PHE A 155 -34.50 -12.87 -5.28
N ASP A 156 -35.23 -13.98 -5.17
CA ASP A 156 -36.68 -14.04 -5.33
C ASP A 156 -37.39 -13.22 -4.25
N ALA A 157 -36.96 -13.31 -2.99
CA ALA A 157 -37.51 -12.52 -1.88
C ALA A 157 -37.32 -11.00 -2.07
N CYS A 158 -36.26 -10.60 -2.79
CA CYS A 158 -36.03 -9.21 -3.15
C CYS A 158 -36.77 -8.75 -4.41
N GLY A 159 -37.39 -9.66 -5.17
CA GLY A 159 -38.01 -9.35 -6.45
C GLY A 159 -36.99 -9.05 -7.56
N GLY A 160 -35.75 -9.51 -7.42
CA GLY A 160 -34.64 -9.24 -8.34
C GLY A 160 -34.02 -7.85 -8.21
N TYR A 161 -33.22 -7.47 -9.22
CA TYR A 161 -32.65 -6.13 -9.35
C TYR A 161 -33.72 -5.12 -9.81
N PRO A 162 -33.71 -3.89 -9.29
CA PRO A 162 -34.59 -2.83 -9.78
C PRO A 162 -34.24 -2.45 -11.23
N LEU A 163 -35.26 -2.11 -12.01
CA LEU A 163 -35.12 -1.74 -13.42
C LEU A 163 -34.76 -0.25 -13.57
N ILE A 164 -33.58 0.12 -13.07
CA ILE A 164 -33.05 1.49 -13.08
C ILE A 164 -31.77 1.56 -13.91
N ASP A 165 -31.45 2.76 -14.40
CA ASP A 165 -30.30 3.02 -15.26
C ASP A 165 -28.95 2.73 -14.56
N ALA A 166 -28.79 3.17 -13.31
CA ALA A 166 -27.60 2.94 -12.49
C ALA A 166 -27.95 2.82 -11.00
N GLY A 167 -27.18 2.03 -10.26
CA GLY A 167 -27.37 1.80 -8.82
C GLY A 167 -28.31 0.64 -8.50
N GLU A 168 -28.55 -0.24 -9.47
CA GLU A 168 -29.37 -1.44 -9.31
C GLU A 168 -28.81 -2.39 -8.26
N ASP A 169 -27.48 -2.46 -8.16
CA ASP A 169 -26.73 -3.17 -7.13
C ASP A 169 -27.04 -2.64 -5.73
N GLN A 170 -27.05 -1.32 -5.55
CA GLN A 170 -27.38 -0.66 -4.28
C GLN A 170 -28.84 -0.86 -3.90
N GLY A 171 -29.75 -0.85 -4.88
CA GLY A 171 -31.15 -1.18 -4.66
C GLY A 171 -31.33 -2.61 -4.17
N PHE A 172 -30.61 -3.57 -4.76
CA PHE A 172 -30.58 -4.95 -4.28
C PHE A 172 -29.97 -5.05 -2.87
N ASP A 173 -28.81 -4.45 -2.63
CA ASP A 173 -28.14 -4.42 -1.33
C ASP A 173 -29.03 -3.80 -0.23
N HIS A 174 -29.82 -2.77 -0.56
CA HIS A 174 -30.80 -2.18 0.36
C HIS A 174 -31.91 -3.17 0.74
N CYS A 175 -32.41 -3.96 -0.21
CA CYS A 175 -33.35 -5.03 0.08
C CYS A 175 -32.75 -6.08 1.03
N VAL A 176 -31.52 -6.54 0.77
CA VAL A 176 -30.82 -7.51 1.62
C VAL A 176 -30.67 -7.00 3.05
N LYS A 177 -30.27 -5.73 3.22
CA LYS A 177 -30.18 -5.06 4.53
C LYS A 177 -31.53 -4.98 5.23
N ARG A 178 -32.60 -4.61 4.51
CA ARG A 178 -33.97 -4.54 5.05
C ARG A 178 -34.47 -5.91 5.54
N LEU A 179 -34.06 -7.00 4.88
CA LEU A 179 -34.39 -8.37 5.29
C LEU A 179 -33.53 -8.87 6.46
N GLY A 180 -32.54 -8.10 6.92
CA GLY A 180 -31.64 -8.51 8.01
C GLY A 180 -30.65 -9.62 7.63
N LEU A 181 -30.39 -9.78 6.33
CA LEU A 181 -29.55 -10.86 5.79
C LEU A 181 -28.17 -10.38 5.30
N TRP A 182 -27.84 -9.11 5.55
CA TRP A 182 -26.56 -8.54 5.17
C TRP A 182 -25.42 -9.21 5.95
N ASP A 183 -24.49 -9.82 5.23
CA ASP A 183 -23.29 -10.43 5.78
C ASP A 183 -22.09 -9.96 4.94
N SER A 184 -21.18 -9.26 5.61
CA SER A 184 -19.97 -8.71 5.02
C SER A 184 -18.83 -8.83 5.99
N ALA A 185 -17.68 -9.28 5.52
CA ALA A 185 -16.49 -9.44 6.33
C ALA A 185 -15.23 -9.09 5.54
N ALA A 186 -14.18 -8.74 6.28
CA ALA A 186 -12.86 -8.62 5.70
C ALA A 186 -12.32 -10.00 5.28
N LEU A 187 -11.52 -10.01 4.23
CA LEU A 187 -10.75 -11.16 3.75
C LEU A 187 -9.28 -10.96 4.07
N ASP A 188 -8.61 -12.07 4.38
CA ASP A 188 -7.15 -12.09 4.33
C ASP A 188 -6.70 -11.89 2.88
N ARG A 189 -5.49 -11.36 2.68
CA ARG A 189 -4.93 -11.10 1.34
C ARG A 189 -4.91 -12.35 0.45
N ASP A 190 -4.68 -13.51 1.05
CA ASP A 190 -4.69 -14.80 0.35
C ASP A 190 -6.09 -15.22 -0.12
N GLU A 191 -7.14 -14.81 0.61
CA GLU A 191 -8.53 -15.13 0.29
C GLU A 191 -9.15 -14.13 -0.66
N ALA A 192 -8.63 -12.90 -0.71
CA ALA A 192 -9.11 -11.88 -1.62
C ALA A 192 -8.95 -12.34 -3.08
N PHE A 193 -10.08 -12.42 -3.76
CA PHE A 193 -10.20 -13.12 -5.03
C PHE A 193 -10.53 -12.20 -6.22
N TYR A 194 -10.76 -10.92 -5.96
CA TYR A 194 -11.27 -9.99 -6.97
C TYR A 194 -10.21 -8.96 -7.33
N ILE A 195 -9.86 -8.84 -8.62
CA ILE A 195 -8.97 -7.81 -9.12
C ILE A 195 -9.80 -6.81 -9.94
N TYR A 196 -9.97 -5.62 -9.39
CA TYR A 196 -10.71 -4.50 -9.98
C TYR A 196 -9.82 -3.71 -10.94
N ARG A 197 -10.24 -3.50 -12.18
CA ARG A 197 -9.39 -2.99 -13.27
C ARG A 197 -9.75 -1.61 -13.82
N MET A 198 -10.79 -0.97 -13.28
CA MET A 198 -11.43 0.26 -13.80
C MET A 198 -10.53 1.21 -14.60
N ASN A 199 -9.43 1.70 -14.02
CA ASN A 199 -8.61 2.76 -14.63
C ASN A 199 -7.67 2.30 -15.76
N HIS A 200 -7.47 0.99 -15.95
CA HIS A 200 -6.37 0.47 -16.77
C HIS A 200 -6.81 -0.40 -17.95
N VAL A 201 -8.10 -0.67 -18.08
CA VAL A 201 -8.67 -1.44 -19.20
C VAL A 201 -9.21 -0.57 -20.35
N ARG A 202 -8.98 0.75 -20.34
CA ARG A 202 -9.47 1.69 -21.38
C ARG A 202 -10.92 1.42 -21.79
N THR A 203 -11.77 1.18 -20.79
CA THR A 203 -13.18 0.85 -20.99
C THR A 203 -14.06 1.91 -20.33
N TYR A 204 -15.34 1.87 -20.67
CA TYR A 204 -16.39 2.69 -20.09
C TYR A 204 -16.98 1.96 -18.88
N HIS A 205 -17.57 2.64 -17.90
CA HIS A 205 -18.26 1.99 -16.77
C HIS A 205 -19.56 2.72 -16.47
N VAL A 206 -20.65 1.98 -16.19
CA VAL A 206 -21.95 2.58 -15.83
C VAL A 206 -21.80 3.54 -14.64
N SER A 207 -21.03 3.14 -13.62
CA SER A 207 -20.73 3.96 -12.46
C SER A 207 -19.83 5.18 -12.77
N GLY A 208 -19.08 5.15 -13.86
CA GLY A 208 -18.17 6.23 -14.28
C GLY A 208 -18.88 7.48 -14.84
N TYR A 209 -20.15 7.36 -15.26
CA TYR A 209 -20.93 8.45 -15.83
C TYR A 209 -21.90 9.12 -14.85
N GLY A 210 -21.89 8.69 -13.58
CA GLY A 210 -22.81 9.16 -12.55
C GLY A 210 -24.22 8.52 -12.62
N TYR A 211 -25.02 8.73 -11.58
CA TYR A 211 -26.34 8.11 -11.45
C TYR A 211 -27.34 8.64 -12.50
N GLY A 212 -28.08 7.72 -13.13
CA GLY A 212 -29.24 8.02 -13.96
C GLY A 212 -28.98 8.31 -15.44
N ARG A 213 -27.72 8.25 -15.89
CA ARG A 213 -27.35 8.28 -17.32
C ARG A 213 -26.36 7.19 -17.72
N GLY A 214 -25.91 6.36 -16.78
CA GLY A 214 -24.79 5.47 -16.99
C GLY A 214 -25.04 4.40 -18.05
N TRP A 215 -26.25 3.87 -18.15
CA TRP A 215 -26.60 2.85 -19.16
C TRP A 215 -26.57 3.44 -20.56
N ASP A 216 -27.14 4.62 -20.76
CA ASP A 216 -27.23 5.26 -22.07
C ASP A 216 -25.88 5.82 -22.55
N GLU A 217 -25.08 6.40 -21.66
CA GLU A 217 -23.72 6.88 -21.97
C GLU A 217 -22.80 5.72 -22.40
N CYS A 218 -22.91 4.55 -21.77
CA CYS A 218 -22.20 3.35 -22.23
C CYS A 218 -22.63 2.94 -23.64
N ALA A 219 -23.92 3.11 -23.98
CA ALA A 219 -24.42 2.83 -25.33
C ALA A 219 -23.78 3.75 -26.37
N ALA A 220 -23.77 5.05 -26.08
CA ALA A 220 -23.18 6.06 -26.95
C ALA A 220 -21.68 5.78 -27.18
N HIS A 221 -20.93 5.48 -26.11
CA HIS A 221 -19.53 5.12 -26.22
C HIS A 221 -19.31 3.87 -27.08
N VAL A 222 -20.11 2.81 -26.91
CA VAL A 222 -19.99 1.58 -27.71
C VAL A 222 -20.29 1.84 -29.18
N ALA A 223 -21.34 2.61 -29.48
CA ALA A 223 -21.68 2.96 -30.85
C ALA A 223 -20.55 3.72 -31.57
N GLU A 224 -19.77 4.51 -30.84
CA GLU A 224 -18.63 5.26 -31.40
C GLU A 224 -17.35 4.43 -31.53
N THR A 225 -17.12 3.46 -30.63
CA THR A 225 -15.79 2.84 -30.44
C THR A 225 -15.72 1.37 -30.84
N VAL A 226 -16.85 0.66 -30.91
CA VAL A 226 -16.89 -0.78 -31.12
C VAL A 226 -17.35 -1.11 -32.53
N GLN A 227 -16.55 -1.90 -33.24
CA GLN A 227 -16.88 -2.33 -34.59
C GLN A 227 -17.86 -3.51 -34.60
N PRO A 228 -18.98 -3.42 -35.34
CA PRO A 228 -19.90 -4.53 -35.59
C PRO A 228 -19.23 -5.78 -36.18
N GLY A 229 -19.98 -6.86 -36.18
CA GLY A 229 -19.60 -8.17 -36.70
C GLY A 229 -19.33 -9.19 -35.61
N MET A 230 -19.46 -10.47 -35.99
CA MET A 230 -19.25 -11.58 -35.08
C MET A 230 -17.82 -11.60 -34.54
N LYS A 231 -17.66 -11.77 -33.22
CA LYS A 231 -16.36 -11.86 -32.55
C LYS A 231 -16.17 -13.24 -31.94
N ALA A 232 -15.19 -13.99 -32.43
CA ALA A 232 -14.75 -15.22 -31.79
C ALA A 232 -13.95 -14.88 -30.52
N ILE A 233 -14.28 -15.52 -29.41
CA ILE A 233 -13.66 -15.27 -28.11
C ILE A 233 -12.69 -16.38 -27.75
N THR A 234 -11.52 -16.00 -27.23
CA THR A 234 -10.56 -16.92 -26.61
C THR A 234 -10.64 -16.77 -25.10
N ALA A 235 -10.88 -17.86 -24.37
CA ALA A 235 -11.09 -17.85 -22.93
C ALA A 235 -9.79 -17.95 -22.13
N GLU A 236 -8.95 -16.93 -22.22
CA GLU A 236 -7.63 -16.90 -21.60
C GLU A 236 -7.38 -15.57 -20.88
N TRP A 237 -6.58 -15.61 -19.82
CA TRP A 237 -6.03 -14.39 -19.23
C TRP A 237 -4.89 -13.86 -20.09
N SER A 238 -4.86 -12.55 -20.28
CA SER A 238 -3.76 -11.86 -20.96
C SER A 238 -2.47 -11.82 -20.12
N LEU A 239 -2.61 -11.92 -18.79
CA LEU A 239 -1.51 -11.88 -17.83
C LEU A 239 -1.66 -13.00 -16.79
N PRO A 240 -0.55 -13.46 -16.17
CA PRO A 240 -0.60 -14.46 -15.10
C PRO A 240 -1.01 -13.83 -13.76
N TYR A 241 -2.25 -13.35 -13.66
CA TYR A 241 -2.75 -12.59 -12.50
C TYR A 241 -2.54 -13.30 -11.16
N ASP A 242 -2.79 -14.60 -11.12
CA ASP A 242 -2.54 -15.45 -9.94
C ASP A 242 -1.10 -15.38 -9.45
N ARG A 243 -0.12 -15.44 -10.36
CA ARG A 243 1.31 -15.33 -10.03
C ARG A 243 1.70 -13.93 -9.60
N ILE A 244 1.11 -12.91 -10.20
CA ILE A 244 1.35 -11.51 -9.85
C ILE A 244 0.87 -11.24 -8.42
N ILE A 245 -0.35 -11.68 -8.09
CA ILE A 245 -0.89 -11.56 -6.73
C ILE A 245 -0.08 -12.40 -5.74
N ALA A 246 0.26 -13.64 -6.08
CA ALA A 246 1.08 -14.49 -5.21
C ALA A 246 2.47 -13.90 -4.94
N ALA A 247 3.09 -13.25 -5.93
CA ALA A 247 4.36 -12.55 -5.75
C ALA A 247 4.22 -11.36 -4.80
N HIS A 248 3.15 -10.57 -4.94
CA HIS A 248 2.88 -9.44 -4.04
C HIS A 248 2.68 -9.89 -2.59
N ILE A 249 1.88 -10.95 -2.39
CA ILE A 249 1.68 -11.57 -1.07
C ILE A 249 3.00 -12.09 -0.50
N ALA A 250 3.82 -12.75 -1.33
CA ALA A 250 5.10 -13.30 -0.90
C ALA A 250 6.09 -12.19 -0.51
N GLU A 251 6.15 -11.09 -1.28
CA GLU A 251 6.98 -9.92 -0.98
C GLU A 251 6.56 -9.26 0.34
N GLU A 252 5.24 -9.12 0.56
CA GLU A 252 4.70 -8.62 1.83
C GLU A 252 4.89 -9.55 3.02
N ARG A 253 5.11 -10.85 2.78
CA ARG A 253 5.42 -11.83 3.84
C ARG A 253 6.90 -12.10 3.98
N ALA A 254 7.72 -11.62 3.05
CA ALA A 254 9.15 -11.81 3.10
C ALA A 254 9.67 -11.24 4.41
N PRO A 255 10.51 -12.00 5.15
CA PRO A 255 11.13 -11.50 6.36
C PRO A 255 12.00 -10.30 6.00
N LEU A 256 11.96 -9.28 6.85
CA LEU A 256 12.84 -8.13 6.71
C LEU A 256 14.25 -8.58 7.11
N THR A 257 15.14 -8.67 6.14
CA THR A 257 16.51 -9.13 6.35
C THR A 257 17.48 -7.94 6.34
N PRO A 258 18.28 -7.75 7.41
CA PRO A 258 19.33 -6.75 7.39
C PRO A 258 20.40 -7.08 6.34
N ARG A 259 21.12 -6.05 5.89
CA ARG A 259 22.33 -6.27 5.08
C ARG A 259 23.39 -6.99 5.90
N PRO A 260 24.25 -7.83 5.28
CA PRO A 260 25.34 -8.49 5.99
C PRO A 260 26.21 -7.48 6.76
N GLY A 261 26.28 -7.60 8.08
CA GLY A 261 27.07 -6.72 8.94
C GLY A 261 26.40 -5.39 9.35
N GLU A 262 25.16 -5.13 8.93
CA GLU A 262 24.39 -3.96 9.33
C GLU A 262 23.21 -4.35 10.24
N PRO A 263 22.75 -3.45 11.13
CA PRO A 263 21.45 -3.61 11.78
C PRO A 263 20.31 -3.40 10.78
N LEU A 264 19.13 -3.95 11.08
CA LEU A 264 17.93 -3.82 10.26
C LEU A 264 17.52 -2.36 10.10
N LEU A 265 17.69 -1.58 11.15
CA LEU A 265 17.30 -0.18 11.23
C LEU A 265 18.23 0.56 12.20
N SER A 266 18.58 1.79 11.86
CA SER A 266 19.16 2.76 12.80
C SER A 266 18.11 3.79 13.19
N VAL A 267 17.75 3.81 14.47
CA VAL A 267 16.82 4.76 15.09
C VAL A 267 17.62 5.98 15.56
N CYS A 268 17.34 7.14 14.97
CA CYS A 268 18.04 8.38 15.24
C CYS A 268 17.20 9.27 16.15
N VAL A 269 17.74 9.63 17.32
CA VAL A 269 17.06 10.45 18.33
C VAL A 269 17.94 11.64 18.71
N SER A 270 17.33 12.83 18.74
CA SER A 270 17.92 14.05 19.31
C SER A 270 17.28 14.30 20.67
N VAL A 271 18.07 14.51 21.73
CA VAL A 271 17.53 14.62 23.09
C VAL A 271 18.17 15.74 23.91
N LYS A 272 17.31 16.46 24.64
CA LYS A 272 17.66 17.30 25.78
C LYS A 272 16.59 17.15 26.85
N ASN A 273 16.96 16.60 28.01
CA ASN A 273 16.13 16.49 29.20
C ASN A 273 14.70 15.97 28.91
N ARG A 274 14.64 14.81 28.23
CA ARG A 274 13.40 14.12 27.88
C ARG A 274 13.30 12.72 28.52
N SER A 275 14.23 12.37 29.38
CA SER A 275 14.25 11.08 30.06
C SER A 275 13.24 11.05 31.20
N ARG A 276 13.22 12.09 32.04
CA ARG A 276 12.34 12.19 33.21
C ARG A 276 11.79 13.60 33.33
N VAL A 277 10.53 13.76 32.92
CA VAL A 277 9.84 15.06 32.92
C VAL A 277 8.98 15.19 34.17
N PRO A 278 9.19 16.21 35.03
CA PRO A 278 8.31 16.48 36.17
C PRO A 278 6.89 16.87 35.73
N HIS A 279 5.89 16.42 36.47
CA HIS A 279 4.48 16.78 36.24
C HIS A 279 3.68 16.84 37.55
N ALA A 280 2.48 17.44 37.52
CA ALA A 280 1.52 17.52 38.61
C ALA A 280 0.98 16.12 38.97
N GLY A 281 1.77 15.35 39.73
CA GLY A 281 1.47 13.96 40.08
C GLY A 281 2.72 13.06 40.18
N GLY A 282 3.90 13.56 39.81
CA GLY A 282 5.16 12.81 39.89
C GLY A 282 6.10 13.14 38.73
N SER A 283 6.60 12.11 38.07
CA SER A 283 7.48 12.25 36.91
C SER A 283 7.10 11.28 35.80
N LEU A 284 7.25 11.72 34.55
CA LEU A 284 7.03 10.91 33.35
C LEU A 284 8.38 10.38 32.84
N ASP A 285 8.53 9.07 32.78
CA ASP A 285 9.71 8.40 32.21
C ASP A 285 9.54 8.21 30.70
N LEU A 286 9.63 9.30 29.93
CA LEU A 286 9.29 9.30 28.49
C LEU A 286 10.32 8.53 27.66
N PHE A 287 11.59 8.96 27.67
CA PHE A 287 12.63 8.29 26.89
C PHE A 287 12.93 6.84 27.33
N PRO A 288 12.97 6.51 28.63
CA PRO A 288 13.07 5.12 29.07
C PRO A 288 11.99 4.21 28.48
N ARG A 289 10.74 4.67 28.40
CA ARG A 289 9.64 3.92 27.79
C ARG A 289 9.78 3.79 26.28
N CYS A 290 10.27 4.84 25.60
CA CYS A 290 10.60 4.79 24.18
C CYS A 290 11.65 3.71 23.90
N VAL A 291 12.79 3.77 24.62
CA VAL A 291 13.88 2.79 24.48
C VAL A 291 13.41 1.37 24.77
N ALA A 292 12.61 1.16 25.84
CA ALA A 292 12.05 -0.15 26.15
C ALA A 292 11.05 -0.65 25.08
N SER A 293 10.33 0.25 24.41
CA SER A 293 9.50 -0.13 23.26
C SER A 293 10.34 -0.62 22.09
N LEU A 294 11.44 0.09 21.76
CA LEU A 294 12.38 -0.30 20.70
C LEU A 294 13.07 -1.62 21.01
N ALA A 295 13.45 -1.88 22.27
CA ALA A 295 14.04 -3.15 22.68
C ALA A 295 13.11 -4.34 22.40
N ARG A 296 11.82 -4.22 22.72
CA ARG A 296 10.80 -5.24 22.39
C ARG A 296 10.62 -5.42 20.89
N VAL A 297 10.76 -4.35 20.11
CA VAL A 297 10.74 -4.46 18.65
C VAL A 297 11.94 -5.25 18.14
N ALA A 298 13.14 -4.99 18.69
CA ALA A 298 14.36 -5.71 18.30
C ALA A 298 14.29 -7.21 18.63
N GLU A 299 13.63 -7.59 19.73
CA GLU A 299 13.35 -9.00 20.06
C GLU A 299 12.48 -9.69 19.01
N THR A 300 11.61 -8.94 18.33
CA THR A 300 10.66 -9.48 17.34
C THR A 300 11.23 -9.48 15.93
N LEU A 301 11.85 -8.37 15.51
CA LEU A 301 12.25 -8.14 14.11
C LEU A 301 13.73 -8.38 13.85
N GLY A 302 14.56 -8.44 14.88
CA GLY A 302 16.01 -8.59 14.77
C GLY A 302 16.78 -7.32 15.13
N PRO A 303 18.08 -7.23 14.75
CA PRO A 303 19.00 -6.25 15.31
C PRO A 303 18.60 -4.81 14.95
N ILE A 304 18.39 -3.98 15.96
CA ILE A 304 18.12 -2.54 15.83
C ILE A 304 19.25 -1.76 16.51
N GLU A 305 19.72 -0.71 15.83
CA GLU A 305 20.63 0.27 16.40
C GLU A 305 19.85 1.50 16.88
N LEU A 306 20.17 1.99 18.07
CA LEU A 306 19.68 3.25 18.61
C LEU A 306 20.85 4.24 18.68
N VAL A 307 20.78 5.31 17.89
CA VAL A 307 21.78 6.37 17.85
C VAL A 307 21.21 7.64 18.46
N VAL A 308 21.77 8.08 19.58
CA VAL A 308 21.26 9.20 20.38
C VAL A 308 22.27 10.34 20.37
N ALA A 309 21.85 11.50 19.89
CA ALA A 309 22.57 12.77 20.04
C ALA A 309 22.02 13.52 21.27
N ASP A 310 22.81 13.55 22.34
CA ASP A 310 22.45 14.16 23.62
C ASP A 310 23.10 15.53 23.81
N PHE A 311 22.28 16.56 24.02
CA PHE A 311 22.71 17.94 24.29
C PHE A 311 23.00 18.16 25.78
N GLY A 312 23.67 17.19 26.41
CA GLY A 312 24.06 17.21 27.82
C GLY A 312 22.86 17.12 28.76
N SER A 313 22.06 16.06 28.65
CA SER A 313 20.90 15.88 29.51
C SER A 313 21.30 15.55 30.96
N ASP A 314 20.61 16.17 31.93
CA ASP A 314 20.86 16.04 33.36
C ASP A 314 19.60 15.70 34.19
N ASP A 315 18.45 15.54 33.54
CA ASP A 315 17.17 15.16 34.15
C ASP A 315 17.16 13.72 34.70
N HIS A 316 17.78 12.79 33.96
CA HIS A 316 18.07 11.43 34.36
C HIS A 316 19.21 10.91 33.46
N PRO A 317 20.47 10.97 33.93
CA PRO A 317 21.64 10.77 33.07
C PRO A 317 21.59 9.46 32.28
N LEU A 318 21.68 9.56 30.94
CA LEU A 318 21.45 8.43 30.03
C LEU A 318 22.31 7.21 30.37
N GLY A 319 23.58 7.43 30.72
CA GLY A 319 24.52 6.35 31.07
C GLY A 319 24.11 5.51 32.28
N GLN A 320 23.14 5.94 33.08
CA GLN A 320 22.66 5.19 34.25
C GLN A 320 21.55 4.18 33.93
N TRP A 321 20.74 4.43 32.89
CA TRP A 321 19.51 3.66 32.65
C TRP A 321 19.39 3.09 31.23
N ILE A 322 20.01 3.73 30.22
CA ILE A 322 19.73 3.43 28.81
C ILE A 322 20.19 2.03 28.40
N GLY A 323 21.27 1.51 28.99
CA GLY A 323 21.74 0.15 28.75
C GLY A 323 20.80 -0.93 29.30
N GLU A 324 20.11 -0.65 30.42
CA GLU A 324 19.14 -1.57 30.99
C GLU A 324 17.82 -1.53 30.22
N ALA A 325 17.27 -0.33 29.99
CA ALA A 325 16.02 -0.15 29.24
C ALA A 325 16.15 -0.60 27.78
N GLY A 326 17.33 -0.45 27.18
CA GLY A 326 17.63 -0.80 25.79
C GLY A 326 18.32 -2.15 25.62
N ARG A 327 18.15 -3.07 26.58
CA ARG A 327 18.73 -4.42 26.48
C ARG A 327 18.33 -5.06 25.14
N GLY A 328 19.34 -5.48 24.37
CA GLY A 328 19.14 -6.07 23.03
C GLY A 328 19.29 -5.07 21.86
N LEU A 329 19.38 -3.77 22.14
CA LEU A 329 19.71 -2.76 21.13
C LEU A 329 21.22 -2.57 21.00
N HIS A 330 21.67 -2.19 19.81
CA HIS A 330 23.00 -1.63 19.60
C HIS A 330 22.94 -0.12 19.88
N ILE A 331 23.43 0.32 21.04
CA ILE A 331 23.27 1.72 21.47
C ILE A 331 24.54 2.52 21.21
N ARG A 332 24.39 3.65 20.53
CA ARG A 332 25.45 4.65 20.32
C ARG A 332 25.01 5.99 20.90
N LEU A 333 25.78 6.50 21.86
CA LEU A 333 25.55 7.81 22.47
C LEU A 333 26.58 8.81 21.95
N ILE A 334 26.10 9.97 21.52
CA ILE A 334 26.91 11.04 20.95
C ILE A 334 26.63 12.30 21.77
N HIS A 335 27.67 12.95 22.26
CA HIS A 335 27.53 14.26 22.89
C HIS A 335 27.43 15.34 21.81
N ALA A 336 26.42 16.20 21.92
CA ALA A 336 26.22 17.34 21.02
C ALA A 336 26.47 18.66 21.76
N ASP A 337 27.51 19.38 21.33
CA ASP A 337 27.92 20.64 21.97
C ASP A 337 26.99 21.81 21.62
N GLY A 338 26.81 22.73 22.57
CA GLY A 338 26.08 23.99 22.38
C GLY A 338 24.57 23.87 22.59
N PRO A 339 23.78 24.84 22.11
CA PRO A 339 22.34 24.90 22.38
C PRO A 339 21.57 23.79 21.68
N PHE A 340 20.43 23.40 22.26
CA PHE A 340 19.60 22.35 21.68
C PHE A 340 19.13 22.75 20.27
N SER A 341 19.26 21.79 19.35
CA SER A 341 18.64 21.84 18.03
C SER A 341 18.26 20.42 17.65
N ARG A 342 16.95 20.20 17.48
CA ARG A 342 16.42 18.88 17.11
C ARG A 342 17.01 18.40 15.79
N GLY A 343 16.97 19.23 14.74
CA GLY A 343 17.52 18.89 13.44
C GLY A 343 19.01 18.57 13.48
N ARG A 344 19.81 19.38 14.21
CA ARG A 344 21.24 19.13 14.39
C ARG A 344 21.52 17.78 15.06
N GLY A 345 20.77 17.45 16.11
CA GLY A 345 20.91 16.15 16.78
C GLY A 345 20.52 14.99 15.87
N LEU A 346 19.45 15.13 15.07
CA LEU A 346 19.05 14.11 14.11
C LEU A 346 20.09 13.94 13.00
N ASN A 347 20.68 15.03 12.50
CA ASN A 347 21.77 14.98 11.51
C ASN A 347 23.01 14.28 12.06
N LEU A 348 23.38 14.59 13.31
CA LEU A 348 24.51 13.97 14.00
C LEU A 348 24.28 12.48 14.28
N ALA A 349 23.07 12.11 14.70
CA ALA A 349 22.71 10.71 14.89
C ALA A 349 22.73 9.94 13.55
N ALA A 350 22.13 10.51 12.50
CA ALA A 350 22.14 9.91 11.17
C ALA A 350 23.55 9.75 10.57
N SER A 351 24.49 10.65 10.87
CA SER A 351 25.87 10.54 10.39
C SER A 351 26.68 9.42 11.07
N HIS A 352 26.22 8.94 12.22
CA HIS A 352 26.82 7.84 12.97
C HIS A 352 25.98 6.55 12.92
N ALA A 353 24.88 6.56 12.17
CA ALA A 353 24.05 5.40 11.92
C ALA A 353 24.79 4.37 11.05
N SER A 354 24.64 3.10 11.40
CA SER A 354 25.27 1.98 10.71
C SER A 354 24.38 1.39 9.60
N SER A 355 23.05 1.47 9.73
CA SER A 355 22.08 0.97 8.73
C SER A 355 21.82 1.97 7.61
N GLU A 356 21.59 1.48 6.39
CA GLU A 356 21.03 2.31 5.31
C GLU A 356 19.60 2.78 5.60
N SER A 357 18.83 2.02 6.39
CA SER A 357 17.47 2.38 6.79
C SER A 357 17.51 3.21 8.07
N LEU A 358 17.00 4.44 8.00
CA LEU A 358 16.94 5.37 9.12
C LEU A 358 15.51 5.57 9.59
N PHE A 359 15.31 5.57 10.90
CA PHE A 359 14.08 6.01 11.55
C PHE A 359 14.35 7.24 12.41
N LEU A 360 13.93 8.40 11.94
CA LEU A 360 14.06 9.68 12.64
C LEU A 360 12.86 9.85 13.55
N CYS A 361 13.10 10.00 14.86
CA CYS A 361 12.00 10.10 15.80
C CYS A 361 12.32 10.91 17.07
N ASP A 362 11.25 11.22 17.80
CA ASP A 362 11.32 11.89 19.09
C ASP A 362 11.57 10.90 20.23
N ALA A 363 12.16 11.40 21.31
CA ALA A 363 12.49 10.60 22.49
C ALA A 363 11.25 10.12 23.28
N ASP A 364 10.05 10.60 22.96
CA ASP A 364 8.81 10.33 23.69
C ASP A 364 7.80 9.51 22.88
N LEU A 365 8.26 8.72 21.91
CA LEU A 365 7.40 7.76 21.20
C LEU A 365 7.29 6.40 21.90
N LEU A 366 6.20 5.68 21.63
CA LEU A 366 6.06 4.24 21.82
C LEU A 366 5.89 3.61 20.44
N VAL A 367 6.69 2.58 20.16
CA VAL A 367 6.75 1.96 18.84
C VAL A 367 6.48 0.46 18.96
N THR A 368 5.74 -0.09 17.99
CA THR A 368 5.43 -1.52 17.88
C THR A 368 6.17 -2.15 16.69
N PRO A 369 6.27 -3.50 16.60
CA PRO A 369 6.87 -4.15 15.44
C PRO A 369 6.21 -3.75 14.12
N ALA A 370 4.88 -3.66 14.09
CA ALA A 370 4.11 -3.25 12.92
C ALA A 370 4.57 -1.88 12.37
N ALA A 371 4.88 -0.92 13.23
CA ALA A 371 5.35 0.40 12.81
C ALA A 371 6.69 0.33 12.06
N ILE A 372 7.63 -0.45 12.59
CA ILE A 372 8.95 -0.62 11.97
C ILE A 372 8.82 -1.42 10.67
N GLU A 373 8.00 -2.47 10.63
CA GLU A 373 7.74 -3.23 9.41
C GLU A 373 7.14 -2.37 8.31
N GLU A 374 6.12 -1.58 8.62
CA GLU A 374 5.47 -0.66 7.68
C GLU A 374 6.46 0.37 7.11
N GLY A 375 7.31 0.94 7.97
CA GLY A 375 8.35 1.87 7.57
C GLY A 375 9.39 1.22 6.65
N LEU A 376 9.93 0.07 7.03
CA LEU A 376 10.92 -0.67 6.25
C LEU A 376 10.36 -1.17 4.90
N ARG A 377 9.09 -1.59 4.85
CA ARG A 377 8.43 -1.97 3.60
C ARG A 377 8.24 -0.78 2.66
N ALA A 378 7.97 0.41 3.19
CA ALA A 378 7.95 1.62 2.37
C ALA A 378 9.34 1.89 1.76
N LEU A 379 10.40 1.81 2.57
CA LEU A 379 11.78 1.97 2.10
C LEU A 379 12.17 0.92 1.05
N ALA A 380 11.75 -0.34 1.23
CA ALA A 380 12.00 -1.42 0.27
C ALA A 380 11.36 -1.13 -1.10
N LYS A 381 10.21 -0.45 -1.13
CA LYS A 381 9.52 0.02 -2.34
C LYS A 381 10.07 1.35 -2.88
N GLY A 382 11.14 1.88 -2.29
CA GLY A 382 11.77 3.14 -2.71
C GLY A 382 10.99 4.39 -2.32
N ALA A 383 10.07 4.27 -1.37
CA ALA A 383 9.30 5.40 -0.82
C ALA A 383 9.81 5.77 0.58
N ALA A 384 9.78 7.05 0.93
CA ALA A 384 9.90 7.47 2.33
C ALA A 384 8.54 7.31 3.04
N SER A 385 8.55 7.19 4.37
CA SER A 385 7.33 7.14 5.18
C SER A 385 7.32 8.25 6.22
N PHE A 386 6.24 9.04 6.27
CA PHE A 386 5.99 10.08 7.27
C PHE A 386 4.65 9.79 7.96
N PRO A 387 4.60 8.81 8.87
CA PRO A 387 3.34 8.32 9.44
C PRO A 387 2.61 9.42 10.22
N VAL A 388 1.27 9.42 10.10
CA VAL A 388 0.39 10.29 10.91
C VAL A 388 0.09 9.57 12.21
N ILE A 389 0.78 9.96 13.27
CA ILE A 389 0.75 9.26 14.55
C ILE A 389 -0.41 9.75 15.44
N ARG A 390 -0.79 8.91 16.41
CA ARG A 390 -1.72 9.30 17.48
C ARG A 390 -0.98 9.73 18.73
N HIS A 391 -1.63 10.59 19.50
CA HIS A 391 -1.13 11.06 20.79
C HIS A 391 -1.88 10.36 21.92
N LEU A 392 -1.17 10.09 23.01
CA LEU A 392 -1.81 9.78 24.28
C LEU A 392 -2.22 11.08 24.97
N ALA A 393 -3.37 11.06 25.63
CA ALA A 393 -3.79 12.08 26.58
C ALA A 393 -3.16 11.83 27.97
N ALA A 394 -3.28 12.81 28.86
CA ALA A 394 -2.70 12.75 30.21
C ALA A 394 -3.20 11.55 31.04
N ASP A 395 -4.43 11.11 30.79
CA ASP A 395 -5.06 9.95 31.43
C ASP A 395 -4.72 8.62 30.74
N GLY A 396 -3.90 8.65 29.69
CA GLY A 396 -3.53 7.49 28.89
C GLY A 396 -4.55 7.10 27.81
N SER A 397 -5.65 7.84 27.65
CA SER A 397 -6.60 7.63 26.56
C SER A 397 -6.01 8.08 25.21
N MET A 398 -6.58 7.57 24.12
CA MET A 398 -6.17 7.93 22.76
C MET A 398 -6.76 9.30 22.39
N ALA A 399 -5.90 10.27 22.12
CA ALA A 399 -6.30 11.55 21.54
C ALA A 399 -6.47 11.46 20.01
N ALA A 400 -7.03 12.50 19.40
CA ALA A 400 -7.14 12.60 17.94
C ALA A 400 -5.74 12.55 17.28
N ALA A 401 -5.67 11.95 16.09
CA ALA A 401 -4.44 11.89 15.31
C ALA A 401 -3.94 13.31 14.98
N GLY A 402 -2.63 13.52 15.12
CA GLY A 402 -2.01 14.79 14.75
C GLY A 402 -1.78 14.85 13.25
N VAL A 403 -2.71 15.44 12.50
CA VAL A 403 -2.65 15.48 11.02
C VAL A 403 -1.54 16.36 10.44
N ASP A 404 -0.94 17.24 11.24
CA ASP A 404 -0.08 18.33 10.75
C ASP A 404 1.44 18.12 10.95
N GLY A 405 1.87 17.05 11.66
CA GLY A 405 3.28 16.82 12.00
C GLY A 405 4.05 15.98 10.96
N TYR A 406 5.34 16.28 10.75
CA TYR A 406 6.26 15.53 9.89
C TYR A 406 7.53 15.07 10.62
N GLY A 407 7.58 15.27 11.93
CA GLY A 407 8.77 15.01 12.75
C GLY A 407 9.22 13.55 12.78
N ILE A 408 8.33 12.62 12.44
CA ILE A 408 8.60 11.18 12.45
C ILE A 408 8.75 10.70 11.01
N ALA A 409 9.89 10.09 10.68
CA ALA A 409 10.18 9.70 9.30
C ALA A 409 11.01 8.42 9.20
N PHE A 410 10.64 7.55 8.26
CA PHE A 410 11.52 6.51 7.72
C PHE A 410 12.08 6.98 6.39
N VAL A 411 13.41 6.99 6.29
CA VAL A 411 14.13 7.37 5.07
C VAL A 411 15.35 6.49 4.87
N THR A 412 15.81 6.33 3.64
CA THR A 412 17.15 5.77 3.41
C THR A 412 18.20 6.84 3.72
N ARG A 413 19.42 6.44 4.11
CA ARG A 413 20.54 7.35 4.34
C ARG A 413 20.87 8.16 3.08
N GLY A 414 20.83 7.52 1.91
CA GLY A 414 20.97 8.21 0.62
C GLY A 414 19.93 9.32 0.41
N LEU A 415 18.65 9.04 0.69
CA LEU A 415 17.57 10.02 0.56
C LEU A 415 17.66 11.14 1.62
N PHE A 416 18.02 10.79 2.86
CA PHE A 416 18.27 11.76 3.93
C PHE A 416 19.33 12.78 3.54
N ARG A 417 20.46 12.29 3.00
CA ARG A 417 21.54 13.14 2.51
C ARG A 417 21.10 13.98 1.32
N ALA A 418 20.43 13.37 0.33
CA ALA A 418 19.98 14.08 -0.87
C ALA A 418 19.00 15.21 -0.54
N ALA A 419 18.17 15.03 0.49
CA ALA A 419 17.29 16.08 1.02
C ALA A 419 18.04 17.17 1.80
N GLY A 420 19.34 17.00 2.10
CA GLY A 420 20.17 17.93 2.87
C GLY A 420 19.98 17.82 4.39
N GLY A 421 19.44 16.71 4.89
CA GLY A 421 19.15 16.50 6.31
C GLY A 421 18.08 17.44 6.88
N VAL A 422 17.85 17.37 8.19
CA VAL A 422 16.85 18.17 8.89
C VAL A 422 17.45 19.57 9.18
N PRO A 423 16.71 20.68 8.96
CA PRO A 423 17.22 22.02 9.25
C PRO A 423 17.62 22.18 10.72
N GLU A 424 18.77 22.80 10.97
CA GLU A 424 19.35 22.95 12.31
C GLU A 424 18.78 24.16 13.06
N PHE A 425 17.45 24.18 13.23
CA PHE A 425 16.76 25.29 13.90
C PHE A 425 17.05 25.35 15.40
N HIS A 426 17.12 26.58 15.92
CA HIS A 426 17.19 26.93 17.34
C HIS A 426 15.84 27.44 17.89
N SER A 427 14.81 27.48 17.05
CA SER A 427 13.38 27.60 17.39
C SER A 427 12.68 26.27 17.19
N TRP A 428 11.61 26.03 17.95
CA TRP A 428 10.77 24.85 17.75
C TRP A 428 9.80 25.05 16.57
N GLY A 429 9.72 24.04 15.70
CA GLY A 429 8.70 23.87 14.68
C GLY A 429 9.08 24.38 13.28
N GLY A 430 8.68 23.61 12.26
CA GLY A 430 8.87 23.95 10.84
C GLY A 430 10.05 23.26 10.18
N GLU A 431 11.00 22.73 10.95
CA GLU A 431 12.16 22.02 10.42
C GLU A 431 11.77 20.72 9.70
N ASP A 432 10.77 20.03 10.25
CA ASP A 432 10.20 18.81 9.73
C ASP A 432 9.35 19.05 8.48
N ASN A 433 8.62 20.17 8.41
CA ASN A 433 7.91 20.60 7.20
C ASN A 433 8.86 20.78 6.01
N LEU A 434 9.98 21.48 6.21
CA LEU A 434 10.98 21.70 5.14
C LEU A 434 11.70 20.40 4.77
N PHE A 435 11.98 19.54 5.75
CA PHE A 435 12.58 18.24 5.48
C PHE A 435 11.64 17.35 4.65
N HIS A 436 10.38 17.23 5.06
CA HIS A 436 9.36 16.51 4.32
C HIS A 436 9.21 17.06 2.89
N GLN A 437 9.07 18.37 2.71
CA GLN A 437 8.95 18.99 1.38
C GLN A 437 10.12 18.59 0.47
N ARG A 438 11.35 18.60 0.99
CA ARG A 438 12.55 18.20 0.23
C ARG A 438 12.52 16.72 -0.11
N VAL A 439 12.21 15.85 0.84
CA VAL A 439 12.06 14.41 0.59
C VAL A 439 10.96 14.12 -0.45
N SER A 440 9.79 14.75 -0.36
CA SER A 440 8.70 14.59 -1.32
C SER A 440 9.06 15.02 -2.74
N SER A 441 10.03 15.93 -2.89
CA SER A 441 10.52 16.34 -4.21
C SER A 441 11.48 15.32 -4.85
N LEU A 442 12.01 14.38 -4.05
CA LEU A 442 13.03 13.43 -4.45
C LEU A 442 12.52 11.98 -4.54
N ALA A 443 11.49 11.63 -3.79
CA ALA A 443 10.95 10.27 -3.74
C ALA A 443 9.43 10.27 -3.43
N PRO A 444 8.69 9.20 -3.80
CA PRO A 444 7.36 8.97 -3.30
C PRO A 444 7.32 8.96 -1.77
N VAL A 445 6.25 9.50 -1.19
CA VAL A 445 6.05 9.55 0.27
C VAL A 445 4.76 8.85 0.63
N ARG A 446 4.85 7.86 1.54
CA ARG A 446 3.70 7.27 2.24
C ARG A 446 3.38 8.11 3.48
N ARG A 447 2.12 8.51 3.61
CA ARG A 447 1.63 9.31 4.76
C ARG A 447 0.25 8.80 5.16
N GLU A 448 0.23 7.71 5.91
CA GLU A 448 -0.99 7.07 6.41
C GLU A 448 -1.08 7.22 7.94
N ALA A 449 -2.31 7.23 8.46
CA ALA A 449 -2.56 7.20 9.89
C ALA A 449 -2.21 5.82 10.46
N THR A 450 -1.55 5.80 11.62
CA THR A 450 -1.15 4.55 12.27
C THR A 450 -1.36 4.61 13.77
N ASP A 451 -1.82 3.48 14.33
CA ASP A 451 -1.91 3.24 15.78
C ASP A 451 -0.66 2.48 16.29
N ALA A 452 0.27 2.15 15.38
CA ALA A 452 1.48 1.41 15.68
C ALA A 452 2.60 2.29 16.28
N ILE A 453 2.46 3.62 16.18
CA ILE A 453 3.34 4.63 16.79
C ILE A 453 2.47 5.58 17.61
N LEU A 454 2.81 5.73 18.89
CA LEU A 454 2.09 6.60 19.82
C LEU A 454 3.04 7.64 20.40
N HIS A 455 2.68 8.91 20.32
CA HIS A 455 3.39 9.96 21.05
C HIS A 455 2.89 10.01 22.48
N GLN A 456 3.80 9.87 23.45
CA GLN A 456 3.45 9.92 24.87
C GLN A 456 3.00 11.32 25.26
N TRP A 457 2.01 11.41 26.14
CA TRP A 457 1.60 12.71 26.67
C TRP A 457 2.73 13.35 27.47
N HIS A 458 2.91 14.66 27.31
CA HIS A 458 3.73 15.47 28.20
C HIS A 458 3.12 16.88 28.35
N PRO A 459 3.47 17.64 29.40
CA PRO A 459 2.99 19.01 29.59
C PRO A 459 3.41 19.94 28.43
N GLU A 460 2.61 20.96 28.14
CA GLU A 460 2.88 21.90 27.03
C GLU A 460 4.17 22.71 27.26
N GLU A 461 4.50 22.97 28.52
CA GLU A 461 5.61 23.82 28.94
C GLU A 461 6.96 23.22 28.54
N VAL A 462 7.04 21.90 28.40
CA VAL A 462 8.28 21.24 28.00
C VAL A 462 8.43 21.11 26.48
N ARG A 463 7.44 21.50 25.68
CA ARG A 463 7.48 21.33 24.21
C ARG A 463 8.67 22.02 23.56
N ASP A 464 8.96 23.25 23.97
CA ASP A 464 9.96 24.11 23.34
C ASP A 464 10.94 24.76 24.33
N CYS A 465 10.88 24.40 25.62
CA CYS A 465 11.65 25.06 26.68
C CYS A 465 13.18 25.07 26.53
N TYR A 466 13.74 24.21 25.67
CA TYR A 466 15.19 24.15 25.40
C TYR A 466 15.62 24.85 24.13
N TYR A 467 14.68 25.39 23.36
CA TYR A 467 14.97 26.19 22.17
C TYR A 467 15.25 27.64 22.58
N MET A 468 16.26 28.23 21.97
CA MET A 468 16.70 29.60 22.30
C MET A 468 15.79 30.66 21.66
N ASN A 469 15.29 30.36 20.47
CA ASN A 469 14.57 31.32 19.65
C ASN A 469 13.05 31.16 19.84
N ARG A 470 12.30 32.24 19.59
CA ARG A 470 10.83 32.22 19.57
C ARG A 470 10.32 31.11 18.67
N ARG A 471 9.29 30.36 19.09
CA ARG A 471 8.63 29.32 18.29
C ARG A 471 8.50 29.74 16.81
N ARG A 472 8.96 28.88 15.91
CA ARG A 472 8.94 29.02 14.45
C ARG A 472 9.69 30.21 13.85
N SER A 473 10.47 30.98 14.60
CA SER A 473 11.17 32.14 14.04
C SER A 473 12.15 31.79 12.93
N ASP A 474 12.85 30.65 13.06
CA ASP A 474 13.80 30.22 12.02
C ASP A 474 13.06 29.74 10.77
N TYR A 475 11.94 29.03 10.95
CA TYR A 475 11.06 28.62 9.83
C TYR A 475 10.50 29.82 9.08
N GLU A 476 10.01 30.83 9.80
CA GLU A 476 9.53 32.08 9.20
C GLU A 476 10.64 32.83 8.44
N GLN A 477 11.89 32.77 8.93
CA GLN A 477 13.03 33.35 8.25
C GLN A 477 13.37 32.58 6.97
N SER A 478 13.42 31.24 7.03
CA SER A 478 13.64 30.40 5.85
C SER A 478 12.55 30.59 4.79
N ALA A 479 11.30 30.80 5.19
CA ALA A 479 10.20 31.03 4.26
C ALA A 479 10.29 32.38 3.49
N ARG A 480 11.09 33.34 3.96
CA ARG A 480 11.26 34.66 3.32
C ARG A 480 12.21 34.64 2.12
N ASP A 481 13.07 33.63 2.02
CA ASP A 481 13.96 33.44 0.88
C ASP A 481 13.97 31.96 0.44
N PRO A 482 12.94 31.53 -0.31
CA PRO A 482 12.82 30.14 -0.75
C PRO A 482 13.89 29.73 -1.78
N ASN A 483 14.68 30.68 -2.30
CA ASN A 483 15.77 30.42 -3.25
C ASN A 483 17.15 30.41 -2.57
N ALA A 484 17.22 30.62 -1.26
CA ALA A 484 18.47 30.49 -0.53
C ALA A 484 19.07 29.09 -0.75
N PRO A 485 20.37 28.98 -1.06
CA PRO A 485 21.00 27.68 -1.24
C PRO A 485 20.87 26.83 0.02
N LEU A 486 20.65 25.53 -0.17
CA LEU A 486 20.59 24.56 0.91
C LEU A 486 21.92 24.55 1.67
N ASP A 487 21.88 25.01 2.91
CA ASP A 487 23.00 24.82 3.83
C ASP A 487 22.99 23.36 4.30
N ILE A 488 23.83 22.53 3.69
CA ILE A 488 23.93 21.11 4.02
C ILE A 488 24.91 20.99 5.20
N PRO A 489 24.45 20.55 6.38
CA PRO A 489 25.30 20.49 7.56
C PRO A 489 26.52 19.59 7.34
N ALA A 490 27.63 19.89 7.99
CA ALA A 490 28.88 19.13 7.86
C ALA A 490 28.68 17.62 8.16
N ALA A 491 27.85 17.31 9.16
CA ALA A 491 27.47 15.94 9.51
C ALA A 491 26.77 15.20 8.36
N VAL A 492 25.92 15.91 7.60
CA VAL A 492 25.22 15.36 6.44
C VAL A 492 26.16 15.27 5.23
N SER A 493 27.01 16.28 5.04
CA SER A 493 28.00 16.32 3.97
C SER A 493 29.02 15.18 4.06
N ALA A 494 29.32 14.70 5.27
CA ALA A 494 30.24 13.60 5.55
C ALA A 494 29.69 12.20 5.21
N LEU A 495 28.40 12.07 4.88
CA LEU A 495 27.82 10.80 4.41
C LEU A 495 28.45 10.38 3.05
N PRO A 496 28.12 9.24 2.46
CA PRO A 496 28.46 8.91 1.05
C PRO A 496 27.53 9.63 0.05
N GLU A 497 28.05 10.20 -1.04
CA GLU A 497 27.29 11.14 -1.89
C GLU A 497 26.55 10.42 -3.00
N THR A 498 25.21 10.50 -3.02
CA THR A 498 24.44 10.06 -4.19
C THR A 498 24.59 11.11 -5.30
N THR A 499 25.22 10.72 -6.40
CA THR A 499 25.42 11.59 -7.56
C THR A 499 24.19 11.65 -8.46
N ARG A 500 23.49 10.51 -8.64
CA ARG A 500 22.33 10.38 -9.54
C ARG A 500 21.34 9.35 -9.04
N VAL A 501 20.05 9.58 -9.27
CA VAL A 501 18.97 8.62 -9.03
C VAL A 501 18.35 8.23 -10.38
N LEU A 502 18.14 6.92 -10.58
CA LEU A 502 17.57 6.33 -11.80
C LEU A 502 16.41 5.42 -11.40
N HIS A 503 15.35 5.37 -12.19
CA HIS A 503 14.30 4.37 -12.04
C HIS A 503 14.60 3.23 -13.01
N ALA A 504 14.75 2.01 -12.52
CA ALA A 504 15.07 0.85 -13.34
C ALA A 504 13.91 -0.15 -13.37
N VAL A 505 13.67 -0.70 -14.56
CA VAL A 505 12.64 -1.70 -14.83
C VAL A 505 13.32 -2.99 -15.28
N HIS A 506 13.07 -4.06 -14.53
CA HIS A 506 13.60 -5.41 -14.71
C HIS A 506 12.44 -6.41 -14.82
N PRO A 507 12.56 -7.55 -15.52
CA PRO A 507 11.51 -8.57 -15.60
C PRO A 507 10.98 -9.11 -14.25
N HIS A 508 11.75 -8.90 -13.17
CA HIS A 508 11.43 -9.36 -11.82
C HIS A 508 11.22 -8.25 -10.79
N TRP A 509 11.50 -6.99 -11.13
CA TRP A 509 11.37 -5.87 -10.19
C TRP A 509 11.35 -4.52 -10.94
N SER A 510 10.78 -3.48 -10.31
CA SER A 510 10.87 -2.10 -10.79
C SER A 510 11.13 -1.20 -9.58
N GLY A 511 12.07 -0.27 -9.68
CA GLY A 511 12.39 0.58 -8.55
C GLY A 511 13.56 1.53 -8.76
N PHE A 512 13.85 2.36 -7.75
CA PHE A 512 14.92 3.34 -7.82
C PHE A 512 16.30 2.73 -7.53
N ILE A 513 17.30 3.24 -8.25
CA ILE A 513 18.73 3.00 -8.08
C ILE A 513 19.41 4.33 -7.78
N HIS A 514 20.14 4.38 -6.68
CA HIS A 514 20.95 5.50 -6.25
C HIS A 514 22.41 5.23 -6.62
N LEU A 515 22.98 6.01 -7.54
CA LEU A 515 24.39 5.97 -7.90
C LEU A 515 25.19 6.84 -6.94
N LEU A 516 26.21 6.26 -6.31
CA LEU A 516 27.06 6.89 -5.33
C LEU A 516 28.37 7.36 -5.97
N ARG A 517 28.95 8.45 -5.44
CA ARG A 517 30.16 9.10 -5.98
C ARG A 517 31.40 8.22 -5.92
N ASP A 518 31.41 7.24 -5.03
CA ASP A 518 32.47 6.25 -4.89
C ASP A 518 32.38 5.10 -5.92
N GLY A 519 31.42 5.16 -6.86
CA GLY A 519 31.22 4.14 -7.88
C GLY A 519 30.32 2.99 -7.44
N ARG A 520 29.73 3.05 -6.24
CA ARG A 520 28.72 2.09 -5.78
C ARG A 520 27.32 2.50 -6.22
N PHE A 521 26.39 1.55 -6.26
CA PHE A 521 24.97 1.83 -6.38
C PHE A 521 24.18 1.12 -5.29
N LEU A 522 23.01 1.66 -4.97
CA LEU A 522 22.04 1.08 -4.05
C LEU A 522 20.68 0.97 -4.73
N ARG A 523 20.05 -0.20 -4.67
CA ARG A 523 18.63 -0.37 -5.03
C ARG A 523 17.77 -0.37 -3.77
N ALA A 524 16.56 0.18 -3.87
CA ALA A 524 15.54 -0.05 -2.85
C ALA A 524 15.29 -1.56 -2.68
N GLY A 525 15.21 -2.03 -1.43
CA GLY A 525 15.01 -3.46 -1.12
C GLY A 525 16.30 -4.28 -0.90
N HIS A 526 17.32 -3.68 -0.28
CA HIS A 526 18.52 -4.35 0.27
C HIS A 526 19.65 -4.75 -0.70
N ASP A 527 19.48 -4.68 -2.03
CA ASP A 527 20.53 -5.00 -3.01
C ASP A 527 21.42 -3.79 -3.39
N GLY A 528 22.68 -4.04 -3.74
CA GLY A 528 23.63 -3.02 -4.20
C GLY A 528 24.83 -3.63 -4.91
N GLY A 529 25.77 -2.79 -5.29
CA GLY A 529 27.01 -3.23 -5.93
C GLY A 529 27.81 -2.10 -6.56
N MET A 530 28.69 -2.43 -7.50
CA MET A 530 29.43 -1.45 -8.29
C MET A 530 28.67 -1.13 -9.58
N TYR A 531 28.72 0.11 -10.06
CA TYR A 531 28.18 0.44 -11.37
C TYR A 531 29.26 0.90 -12.33
N GLU A 532 29.04 0.59 -13.61
CA GLU A 532 29.83 1.12 -14.72
C GLU A 532 28.88 1.76 -15.74
N GLU A 533 29.18 2.99 -16.13
CA GLU A 533 28.42 3.68 -17.17
C GLU A 533 29.13 3.53 -18.52
N CYS A 534 28.39 3.13 -19.55
CA CYS A 534 28.89 3.01 -20.92
C CYS A 534 27.88 3.62 -21.90
N GLY A 535 28.13 4.87 -22.33
CA GLY A 535 27.25 5.58 -23.26
C GLY A 535 25.84 5.81 -22.70
N THR A 536 24.83 5.20 -23.33
CA THR A 536 23.42 5.22 -22.87
C THR A 536 23.08 4.07 -21.91
N GLY A 537 24.04 3.19 -21.63
CA GLY A 537 23.89 2.02 -20.79
C GLY A 537 24.49 2.16 -19.38
N LEU A 538 23.91 1.43 -18.43
CA LEU A 538 24.35 1.30 -17.06
C LEU A 538 24.50 -0.18 -16.73
N THR A 539 25.72 -0.62 -16.43
CA THR A 539 26.01 -1.98 -15.98
C THR A 539 26.07 -1.99 -14.46
N LEU A 540 25.22 -2.81 -13.84
CA LEU A 540 25.19 -3.05 -12.40
C LEU A 540 25.92 -4.35 -12.11
N LYS A 541 27.08 -4.27 -11.46
CA LYS A 541 27.82 -5.39 -10.90
C LYS A 541 27.36 -5.60 -9.47
N TRP A 542 26.33 -6.41 -9.29
CA TRP A 542 25.73 -6.68 -7.98
C TRP A 542 26.72 -7.39 -7.05
N ASP A 543 26.62 -7.10 -5.75
CA ASP A 543 27.42 -7.78 -4.73
C ASP A 543 27.03 -9.27 -4.58
N HIS A 544 25.81 -9.63 -4.95
CA HIS A 544 25.23 -10.97 -4.74
C HIS A 544 24.66 -11.63 -6.00
N TRP A 545 24.72 -10.96 -7.16
CA TRP A 545 24.10 -11.44 -8.40
C TRP A 545 25.02 -11.26 -9.61
N PRO A 546 24.83 -12.03 -10.70
CA PRO A 546 25.55 -11.79 -11.95
C PRO A 546 25.32 -10.36 -12.46
N PRO A 547 26.31 -9.72 -13.11
CA PRO A 547 26.15 -8.36 -13.65
C PRO A 547 25.01 -8.23 -14.65
N GLU A 548 24.29 -7.12 -14.59
CA GLU A 548 23.15 -6.81 -15.46
C GLU A 548 23.35 -5.46 -16.15
N THR A 549 22.88 -5.35 -17.40
CA THR A 549 23.04 -4.12 -18.20
C THR A 549 21.68 -3.53 -18.54
N PHE A 550 21.51 -2.25 -18.24
CA PHE A 550 20.30 -1.47 -18.47
C PHE A 550 20.57 -0.39 -19.53
N GLN A 551 19.56 0.03 -20.30
CA GLN A 551 19.65 1.24 -21.15
C GLN A 551 18.52 2.23 -20.89
N ARG A 552 18.80 3.51 -21.16
CA ARG A 552 17.81 4.59 -21.06
C ARG A 552 16.65 4.45 -22.04
N ALA A 553 15.45 4.73 -21.55
CA ALA A 553 14.24 4.77 -22.36
C ALA A 553 14.03 6.10 -23.10
N ASN A 554 14.44 7.26 -22.56
CA ASN A 554 14.29 8.61 -23.17
C ASN A 554 15.29 9.65 -22.58
N ASP A 555 15.61 10.73 -23.34
CA ASP A 555 16.75 11.65 -23.06
C ASP A 555 16.43 13.13 -22.71
N ALA A 556 15.20 13.49 -22.31
CA ALA A 556 14.82 14.91 -22.14
C ALA A 556 14.76 15.45 -20.67
N ALA A 557 15.43 16.58 -20.42
CA ALA A 557 15.31 17.53 -19.28
C ALA A 557 15.91 17.13 -17.90
N PRO A 558 16.09 18.07 -16.92
CA PRO A 558 17.15 18.01 -15.91
C PRO A 558 17.00 16.85 -14.89
N PHE A 559 18.15 16.46 -14.34
CA PHE A 559 18.37 15.25 -13.55
C PHE A 559 17.51 15.18 -12.28
N THR A 560 16.54 14.28 -12.23
CA THR A 560 16.02 13.84 -10.93
C THR A 560 15.63 12.36 -10.93
N VAL A 561 15.08 11.84 -12.03
CA VAL A 561 14.81 10.41 -12.23
C VAL A 561 14.86 10.09 -13.73
N ARG A 562 15.56 9.04 -14.16
CA ARG A 562 15.50 8.53 -15.55
C ARG A 562 15.11 7.06 -15.57
N GLU A 563 14.18 6.68 -16.45
CA GLU A 563 13.79 5.29 -16.65
C GLU A 563 14.84 4.53 -17.48
N ILE A 564 15.30 3.38 -16.98
CA ILE A 564 16.18 2.45 -17.69
C ILE A 564 15.58 1.04 -17.71
N ARG A 565 15.78 0.27 -18.78
CA ARG A 565 15.24 -1.08 -18.95
C ARG A 565 16.34 -2.11 -19.17
N LEU A 566 16.18 -3.31 -18.60
CA LEU A 566 17.06 -4.45 -18.87
C LEU A 566 16.93 -4.88 -20.33
N TRP A 567 18.09 -5.14 -20.97
CA TRP A 567 18.20 -5.60 -22.35
C TRP A 567 18.12 -7.11 -22.51
#